data_AF-A0A3B8J098-F1
#
_entry.id   AF-A0A3B8J098-F1
#
_cell.length_a   1.000
_cell.length_b   1.000
_cell.length_c   1.000
_cell.angle_alpha   90.00
_cell.angle_beta   90.00
_cell.angle_gamma   90.00
#
_symmetry.space_group_name_H-M   'P 1'
#
loop_
_entity.id
_entity.type
_entity.pdbx_description
1 polymer ?
#
loop_
_entity_poly.entity_id
_entity_poly.type
_entity_poly.pdbx_seq_one_letter_code
_entity_poly.pdbx_strand_id
1 'polypeptide(L)' 'MFEEQQSGLSAQFLDAIEEKLGEIQQSPQHYQLRYRNVRTANLGRFLYGIHFILEEAVIRVFAVLHHKQDYS' A
#
# COMPACT_ATOMS: atom_id res chain seq x y z
N MET A 1 9.99 -27.25 -8.05
CA MET A 1 9.90 -26.25 -9.13
C MET A 1 8.69 -25.41 -8.79
N PHE A 2 8.88 -24.21 -8.24
CA PHE A 2 7.73 -23.35 -7.94
C PHE A 2 7.25 -22.75 -9.25
N GLU A 3 6.14 -23.34 -9.67
CA GLU A 3 5.42 -23.19 -10.92
C GLU A 3 5.21 -21.73 -11.30
N GLU A 4 5.26 -21.49 -12.61
CA GLU A 4 4.95 -20.27 -13.36
C GLU A 4 3.49 -19.82 -13.18
N GLN A 5 2.99 -19.77 -11.94
CA GLN A 5 1.61 -19.44 -11.64
C GLN A 5 1.56 -17.95 -11.30
N GLN A 6 1.19 -17.14 -12.31
CA GLN A 6 0.84 -15.72 -12.23
C GLN A 6 1.94 -14.66 -12.45
N SER A 7 2.83 -14.80 -13.44
CA SER A 7 3.72 -13.69 -13.84
C SER A 7 2.96 -12.37 -14.11
N GLY A 8 1.73 -12.46 -14.63
CA GLY A 8 0.88 -11.30 -14.89
C GLY A 8 0.27 -10.66 -13.65
N LEU A 9 -0.16 -11.43 -12.63
CA LEU A 9 -0.76 -10.82 -11.43
C LEU A 9 0.29 -10.27 -10.47
N SER A 10 1.47 -10.90 -10.39
CA SER A 10 2.57 -10.36 -9.60
C SER A 10 3.08 -9.03 -10.17
N ALA A 11 3.22 -8.93 -11.50
CA ALA A 11 3.55 -7.69 -12.17
C ALA A 11 2.48 -6.62 -11.94
N GLN A 12 1.20 -6.94 -12.16
CA GLN A 12 0.10 -5.99 -11.93
C GLN A 12 -0.03 -5.53 -10.48
N PHE A 13 0.36 -6.36 -9.52
CA PHE A 13 0.40 -5.99 -8.11
C PHE A 13 1.54 -5.00 -7.82
N LEU A 14 2.72 -5.24 -8.39
CA LEU A 14 3.85 -4.31 -8.29
C LEU A 14 3.52 -2.97 -8.94
N ASP A 15 2.96 -2.98 -10.15
CA ASP A 15 2.53 -1.76 -10.84
C ASP A 15 1.54 -0.95 -9.99
N ALA A 16 0.57 -1.62 -9.36
CA ALA A 16 -0.40 -0.98 -8.49
C ALA A 16 0.23 -0.41 -7.20
N ILE A 17 1.29 -1.02 -6.68
CA ILE A 17 2.06 -0.46 -5.56
C ILE A 17 2.80 0.79 -6.02
N GLU A 18 3.52 0.72 -7.15
CA GLU A 18 4.31 1.85 -7.66
C GLU A 18 3.44 3.07 -7.98
N GLU A 19 2.32 2.85 -8.66
CA GLU A 19 1.33 3.90 -8.93
C GLU A 19 0.85 4.54 -7.63
N LYS A 20 0.50 3.72 -6.62
CA LYS A 20 0.02 4.22 -5.34
C LYS A 20 1.12 4.97 -4.58
N LEU A 21 2.37 4.52 -4.63
CA LEU A 21 3.50 5.23 -4.02
C LEU A 21 3.71 6.59 -4.70
N GLY A 22 3.55 6.68 -6.02
CA GLY A 22 3.57 7.94 -6.75
C GLY A 22 2.48 8.91 -6.29
N GLU A 23 1.24 8.44 -6.13
CA GLU A 23 0.15 9.25 -5.56
C GLU A 23 0.47 9.73 -4.13
N ILE A 24 1.01 8.84 -3.29
CA ILE A 24 1.43 9.17 -1.92
C ILE A 24 2.52 10.24 -1.94
N GLN A 25 3.49 10.17 -2.85
CA GLN A 25 4.53 11.20 -2.98
C GLN A 25 3.98 12.55 -3.40
N GLN A 26 3.02 12.58 -4.33
CA GLN A 26 2.43 13.83 -4.82
C GLN A 26 1.53 14.51 -3.79
N SER A 27 0.82 13.73 -2.96
CA SER A 27 -0.16 14.28 -2.01
C SER A 27 -0.30 13.41 -0.75
N PRO A 28 0.76 13.27 0.08
CA PRO A 28 0.73 12.38 1.24
C PRO A 28 -0.28 12.85 2.30
N GLN A 29 -0.60 14.15 2.30
CA GLN A 29 -1.53 14.76 3.25
C GLN A 29 -3.00 14.43 2.95
N HIS A 30 -3.33 13.96 1.74
CA HIS A 30 -4.70 13.59 1.33
C HIS A 30 -5.20 12.39 2.14
N TYR A 31 -4.33 11.44 2.46
CA TYR A 31 -4.70 10.21 3.16
C TYR A 31 -5.04 10.52 4.62
N GLN A 32 -6.18 10.02 5.11
CA GLN A 32 -6.63 10.31 6.46
C GLN A 32 -5.59 9.88 7.52
N LEU A 33 -5.32 10.79 8.48
CA LEU A 33 -4.52 10.48 9.65
C LEU A 33 -5.31 9.55 10.59
N ARG A 34 -4.76 8.37 10.88
CA ARG A 34 -5.25 7.44 11.90
C ARG A 34 -4.37 7.56 13.15
N TYR A 35 -4.61 6.68 14.12
CA TYR A 35 -3.89 6.65 15.41
C TYR A 35 -2.36 6.67 15.22
N ARG A 36 -1.65 7.45 16.05
CA ARG A 36 -0.17 7.62 16.04
C ARG A 36 0.43 8.12 14.71
N ASN A 37 -0.24 9.05 14.04
CA ASN A 37 0.22 9.67 12.79
C ASN A 37 0.31 8.73 11.58
N VAL A 38 -0.19 7.50 11.71
CA VAL A 38 -0.19 6.53 10.60
C VAL A 38 -1.26 6.91 9.59
N ARG A 39 -0.90 6.87 8.31
CA ARG A 39 -1.78 7.02 7.16
C ARG A 39 -1.83 5.69 6.41
N THR A 40 -2.99 5.40 5.84
CA THR A 40 -3.21 4.19 5.03
C THR A 40 -3.69 4.59 3.65
N ALA A 41 -2.98 4.10 2.62
CA ALA A 41 -3.39 4.23 1.23
C ALA A 41 -3.84 2.86 0.71
N ASN A 42 -5.13 2.72 0.45
CA ASN A 42 -5.69 1.46 -0.06
C ASN A 42 -5.36 1.30 -1.55
N LEU A 43 -4.88 0.12 -1.93
CA LEU A 43 -4.79 -0.25 -3.34
C LEU A 43 -6.23 -0.55 -3.81
N GLY A 44 -6.79 0.23 -4.74
CA GLY A 44 -8.20 0.04 -5.13
C GLY A 44 -8.49 -1.35 -5.73
N ARG A 45 -7.53 -1.89 -6.47
CA ARG A 45 -7.63 -3.18 -7.18
C ARG A 45 -7.36 -4.41 -6.32
N PHE A 46 -6.65 -4.23 -5.21
CA PHE A 46 -6.18 -5.31 -4.36
C PHE A 46 -6.61 -5.02 -2.93
N LEU A 47 -7.05 -6.02 -2.17
CA LEU A 47 -7.43 -5.81 -0.77
C LEU A 47 -6.19 -5.61 0.13
N TYR A 48 -5.34 -4.65 -0.20
CA TYR A 48 -4.12 -4.28 0.50
C TYR A 48 -4.10 -2.77 0.77
N GLY A 49 -3.43 -2.37 1.84
CA GLY A 49 -3.17 -0.99 2.20
C GLY A 49 -1.70 -0.75 2.49
N ILE A 50 -1.16 0.35 1.95
CA ILE A 50 0.18 0.85 2.28
C ILE A 50 0.08 1.67 3.56
N HIS A 51 0.78 1.24 4.60
CA HIS A 51 0.86 1.92 5.88
C HIS A 51 2.14 2.75 5.95
N PHE A 52 1.97 4.05 6.13
CA PHE A 52 3.09 4.98 6.16
C PHE A 52 2.87 6.12 7.16
N ILE A 53 3.94 6.82 7.51
CA ILE A 53 3.87 8.12 8.18
C ILE A 53 4.53 9.18 7.30
N LEU A 54 4.13 10.42 7.52
CA LEU A 54 4.79 11.60 6.95
C LEU A 54 5.49 12.33 8.10
N GLU A 55 6.83 12.28 8.11
CA GLU A 55 7.67 13.01 9.06
C GLU A 55 8.47 14.05 8.30
N GLU A 56 8.32 15.33 8.67
CA GLU A 56 8.92 16.47 7.97
C GLU A 56 8.54 16.47 6.47
N ALA A 57 9.45 15.99 5.60
CA ALA A 57 9.26 15.85 4.16
C ALA A 57 9.55 14.42 3.67
N VAL A 58 9.61 13.44 4.58
CA VAL A 58 9.92 12.04 4.27
C VAL A 58 8.68 11.17 4.50
N ILE A 59 8.34 10.39 3.49
CA ILE A 59 7.33 9.33 3.58
C ILE A 59 8.04 8.04 4.00
N ARG A 60 7.68 7.52 5.18
CA ARG A 60 8.21 6.24 5.70
C ARG A 60 7.12 5.18 5.62
N VAL A 61 7.32 4.18 4.76
CA VAL A 61 6.42 3.04 4.61
C VAL A 61 6.87 1.92 5.56
N PHE A 62 5.96 1.45 6.41
CA PHE A 62 6.24 0.37 7.37
C PHE A 62 5.82 -0.99 6.87
N ALA A 63 4.71 -1.05 6.14
CA ALA A 63 4.10 -2.29 5.72
C ALA A 63 3.12 -2.09 4.57
N VAL A 64 2.93 -3.16 3.79
CA VAL A 64 1.82 -3.32 2.85
C VAL A 64 1.02 -4.53 3.33
N LEU A 65 -0.18 -4.30 3.88
CA LEU A 65 -0.96 -5.32 4.58
C LEU A 65 -2.28 -5.61 3.88
N HIS A 66 -2.70 -6.88 3.84
CA HIS A 66 -4.02 -7.26 3.32
C HIS A 66 -5.12 -6.85 4.32
N HIS A 67 -6.27 -6.37 3.83
CA HIS A 67 -7.43 -5.97 4.62
C HIS A 67 -8.23 -7.13 5.24
N LYS A 68 -7.61 -8.30 5.47
CA LYS A 68 -8.37 -9.46 5.94
C LYS A 68 -8.73 -9.27 7.42
N GLN A 69 -10.03 -9.20 7.71
CA GLN A 69 -10.56 -9.71 8.97
C GLN A 69 -10.51 -11.23 8.87
N ASP A 70 -9.74 -11.88 9.74
CA ASP A 70 -9.92 -13.30 9.98
C ASP A 70 -11.32 -13.51 10.56
N TYR A 71 -12.24 -14.01 9.74
CA TYR A 71 -13.31 -14.87 10.21
C TYR A 71 -12.85 -16.30 9.88
N SER A 72 -12.07 -16.88 10.79
CA SER A 72 -11.96 -18.35 10.89
C SER A 72 -13.07 -18.86 11.81
#